data_AF-W0VEL3-F1
#
_entry.id   AF-W0VEL3-F1
#
_cell.length_a   1.000
_cell.length_b   1.000
_cell.length_c   1.000
_cell.angle_alpha   90.00
_cell.angle_beta   90.00
_cell.angle_gamma   90.00
#
_symmetry.space_group_name_H-M   'P 1'
#
loop_
_entity.id
_entity.type
_entity.pdbx_description
1 polymer ?
#
loop_
_entity_poly.entity_id
_entity_poly.type
_entity_poly.pdbx_seq_one_letter_code
_entity_poly.pdbx_strand_id
1 'polypeptide(L)' 'MERVWQRQYANHDEAKADITDYIVGFYNCKRINSALGNLPPSVYEQKMAEREPIVVSEIT' A
#
# COMPACT_ATOMS: atom_id res chain seq x y z
N MET A 1 -3.30 -9.26 -8.16
CA MET A 1 -2.86 -10.58 -7.64
C MET A 1 -1.69 -10.37 -6.72
N GLU A 2 -1.50 -11.23 -5.72
CA GLU A 2 -0.30 -11.15 -4.89
C GLU A 2 0.91 -11.67 -5.67
N ARG A 3 1.98 -10.88 -5.72
CA ARG A 3 3.20 -11.23 -6.47
C ARG A 3 4.19 -11.87 -5.51
N VAL A 4 4.10 -13.19 -5.38
CA VAL A 4 4.91 -13.99 -4.45
C VAL A 4 6.14 -14.59 -5.12
N TRP A 5 6.13 -14.73 -6.45
CA TRP A 5 7.22 -15.35 -7.21
C TRP A 5 7.99 -14.34 -8.05
N GLN A 6 9.28 -14.63 -8.28
CA GLN A 6 10.15 -13.80 -9.10
C GLN A 6 9.70 -13.79 -10.56
N ARG A 7 9.79 -12.61 -11.18
CA ARG A 7 9.46 -12.38 -12.58
C ARG A 7 10.68 -11.82 -13.30
N GLN A 8 10.93 -12.33 -14.51
CA GLN A 8 11.93 -11.77 -15.41
C GLN A 8 11.22 -10.80 -16.35
N TYR A 9 11.80 -9.62 -16.55
CA TYR A 9 11.28 -8.59 -17.45
C TYR A 9 12.18 -8.46 -18.66
N ALA A 10 11.60 -8.21 -19.84
CA ALA A 10 12.41 -8.04 -21.05
C ALA A 10 13.20 -6.72 -21.02
N ASN A 11 12.68 -5.70 -20.34
CA ASN A 11 13.30 -4.39 -20.20
C ASN A 11 12.83 -3.67 -18.92
N HIS A 12 13.40 -2.49 -18.67
CA HIS A 12 13.10 -1.69 -17.49
C HIS A 12 11.68 -1.10 -17.52
N ASP A 13 11.15 -0.76 -18.70
CA ASP A 13 9.83 -0.14 -18.83
C ASP A 13 8.72 -1.12 -18.44
N GLU A 14 8.85 -2.39 -18.86
CA GLU A 14 7.95 -3.46 -18.41
C GLU A 14 8.01 -3.66 -16.89
N ALA A 15 9.22 -3.68 -16.32
CA ALA A 15 9.37 -3.82 -14.87
C ALA A 15 8.69 -2.67 -14.11
N LYS A 16 8.85 -1.43 -14.60
CA LYS A 16 8.25 -0.23 -14.01
C LYS A 16 6.73 -0.25 -14.12
N ALA A 17 6.20 -0.59 -15.29
CA ALA A 17 4.77 -0.71 -15.50
C ALA A 17 4.16 -1.79 -14.60
N ASP A 18 4.80 -2.97 -14.54
CA ASP A 18 4.36 -4.06 -13.69
C ASP A 18 4.37 -3.64 -12.22
N ILE A 19 5.46 -3.07 -11.69
CA ILE A 19 5.54 -2.63 -10.28
C ILE A 19 4.46 -1.57 -9.97
N THR A 20 4.22 -0.64 -10.90
CA THR A 20 3.20 0.40 -10.73
C THR A 20 1.80 -0.21 -10.65
N ASP A 21 1.48 -1.14 -11.55
CA ASP A 21 0.22 -1.90 -11.51
C ASP A 21 0.07 -2.69 -10.20
N TYR A 22 1.15 -3.29 -9.70
CA TYR A 22 1.10 -3.97 -8.41
C TYR A 22 0.77 -3.02 -7.27
N ILE A 23 1.48 -1.90 -7.17
CA ILE A 23 1.32 -0.96 -6.05
C ILE A 23 -0.09 -0.35 -6.08
N VAL A 24 -0.48 0.22 -7.21
CA VAL A 24 -1.75 0.95 -7.32
C VAL A 24 -2.93 0.00 -7.46
N GLY A 25 -2.85 -0.98 -8.36
CA GLY A 25 -3.97 -1.86 -8.70
C GLY A 25 -4.22 -2.99 -7.69
N PHE A 26 -3.21 -3.38 -6.91
CA PHE A 26 -3.33 -4.48 -5.96
C PHE A 26 -2.95 -4.13 -4.52
N TYR A 27 -1.72 -3.66 -4.27
CA TYR A 27 -1.22 -3.48 -2.91
C TYR A 27 -2.05 -2.45 -2.15
N ASN A 28 -2.12 -1.21 -2.65
CA ASN A 28 -2.83 -0.13 -1.97
C ASN A 28 -4.34 -0.39 -1.87
N CYS A 29 -4.94 -0.97 -2.91
CA CYS A 29 -6.39 -1.11 -3.01
C CYS A 29 -6.95 -2.42 -2.45
N LYS A 30 -6.18 -3.52 -2.41
CA LYS A 30 -6.71 -4.87 -2.18
C LYS A 30 -5.94 -5.69 -1.14
N ARG A 31 -4.66 -5.41 -0.89
CA ARG A 31 -3.84 -6.21 0.04
C ARG A 31 -4.34 -6.04 1.46
N ILE A 32 -4.75 -7.13 2.10
CA ILE A 32 -5.15 -7.12 3.51
C ILE A 32 -3.90 -7.19 4.39
N ASN A 33 -3.82 -6.29 5.38
CA ASN A 33 -2.72 -6.24 6.34
C ASN A 33 -3.26 -6.35 7.78
N SER A 34 -2.78 -7.34 8.53
CA SER A 34 -3.21 -7.59 9.91
C SER A 34 -2.85 -6.43 10.85
N ALA A 35 -1.73 -5.74 10.62
CA ALA A 35 -1.35 -4.55 11.40
C ALA A 35 -2.32 -3.37 11.20
N LEU A 36 -3.01 -3.31 10.05
CA LEU A 36 -4.01 -2.29 9.73
C LEU A 36 -5.43 -2.72 10.12
N GLY A 37 -5.57 -3.76 10.96
CA GLY A 37 -6.88 -4.30 11.33
C GLY A 37 -7.56 -5.08 10.20
N ASN A 38 -6.78 -5.75 9.35
CA ASN A 38 -7.26 -6.46 8.16
C ASN A 38 -7.96 -5.56 7.14
N LEU A 39 -7.44 -4.34 6.96
CA LEU A 39 -7.90 -3.40 5.94
C LEU A 39 -6.84 -3.24 4.83
N PRO A 40 -7.27 -2.91 3.60
CA PRO A 40 -6.37 -2.38 2.58
C PRO A 40 -5.73 -1.06 3.02
N PRO A 41 -4.46 -0.78 2.64
CA PRO A 41 -3.78 0.47 2.98
C PRO A 41 -4.60 1.72 2.63
N SER A 42 -5.15 1.80 1.42
CA SER A 42 -5.96 2.95 0.99
C SER A 42 -7.18 3.20 1.87
N VAL A 43 -7.85 2.14 2.33
CA VAL A 43 -9.03 2.24 3.22
C VAL A 43 -8.61 2.65 4.62
N TYR A 44 -7.48 2.15 5.10
CA TYR A 44 -6.93 2.55 6.39
C TYR A 44 -6.59 4.05 6.40
N GLU A 45 -5.87 4.54 5.38
CA GLU A 45 -5.50 5.94 5.24
C GLU A 45 -6.73 6.86 5.19
N GLN A 46 -7.78 6.48 4.45
CA GLN A 46 -9.03 7.26 4.41
C GLN A 46 -9.67 7.37 5.81
N LYS A 47 -9.74 6.26 6.56
CA LYS A 47 -10.27 6.27 7.93
C LYS A 47 -9.39 7.05 8.91
N MET A 48 -8.08 7.11 8.67
CA MET A 48 -7.16 7.93 9.47
C MET A 48 -7.31 9.41 9.16
N ALA A 49 -7.50 9.78 7.88
CA ALA A 49 -7.72 11.16 7.47
C ALA A 49 -9.04 11.75 8.02
N GLU A 50 -10.06 10.92 8.21
CA GLU A 50 -11.31 11.31 8.86
C GLU A 50 -11.18 11.51 10.39
N ARG A 51 -10.12 10.96 11.00
CA ARG A 51 -9.85 11.14 12.42
C ARG A 51 -9.03 12.41 12.61
N GLU A 52 -9.38 13.19 13.62
CA GLU A 52 -8.57 14.35 13.98
C GLU A 52 -7.12 13.90 14.26
N PRO A 53 -6.12 14.62 13.72
CA PRO A 53 -4.73 14.26 13.92
C PRO A 53 -4.44 14.24 15.43
N ILE A 54 -3.85 13.14 15.89
CA ILE A 54 -3.40 13.01 17.27
C ILE A 54 -2.31 14.07 17.46
N VAL A 55 -2.57 15.05 18.31
CA VAL A 55 -1.57 16.05 18.69
C VAL A 55 -0.46 15.31 19.43
N VAL A 56 0.69 15.15 18.77
CA VAL A 56 1.89 14.62 19.41
C VAL A 56 2.39 15.73 20.34
N SER A 57 2.18 15.56 21.64
CA SER A 57 2.83 16.44 22.62
C SER A 57 4.33 16.22 22.53
N GLU A 58 5.06 17.25 22.10
CA GLU A 58 6.51 17.29 22.18
C GLU A 58 6.91 17.23 23.66
N ILE A 59 7.58 16.16 24.05
CA ILE A 59 8.12 16.00 25.40
C ILE A 59 9.42 16.79 25.43
N THR A 60 9.44 17.93 26.15
CA THR A 60 10.64 18.73 26.43
C THR A 60 11.46 18.10 27.55
#